data_AF-W6AHF5-F1
#
_entry.id   AF-W6AHF5-F1
#
_cell.length_a   1.000
_cell.length_b   1.000
_cell.length_c   1.000
_cell.angle_alpha   90.00
_cell.angle_beta   90.00
_cell.angle_gamma   90.00
#
_symmetry.space_group_name_H-M   'P 1'
#
loop_
_entity.id
_entity.type
_entity.pdbx_description
1 polymer ?
#
loop_
_entity_poly.entity_id
_entity_poly.type
_entity_poly.pdbx_seq_one_letter_code
_entity_poly.pdbx_strand_id
1 'polypeptide(L)'
;MERIFEDIQHKVLLSSIGLAFIEHNIDYEHAIDKNNNLKLNVLLDSLDPVTNLNLINSIYLHYTNFSNELKCLFSKPMQKQIRIKEQKLYLDLAKHFETKIKH
;
A
#
# COMPACT_ATOMS: atom_id res chain seq x y z
N MET A 1 -19.40 -2.81 10.46
CA MET A 1 -18.16 -3.56 10.72
C MET A 1 -17.22 -3.49 9.52
N GLU A 2 -17.65 -3.89 8.31
CA GLU A 2 -16.81 -3.78 7.09
C GLU A 2 -16.33 -2.35 6.80
N ARG A 3 -17.18 -1.32 6.89
CA ARG A 3 -16.78 0.09 6.71
C ARG A 3 -15.67 0.54 7.66
N ILE A 4 -15.81 0.25 8.96
CA ILE A 4 -14.81 0.61 9.98
C ILE A 4 -13.48 -0.09 9.68
N PHE A 5 -13.56 -1.35 9.24
CA PHE A 5 -12.38 -2.10 8.87
C PHE A 5 -11.68 -1.52 7.63
N GLU A 6 -12.44 -1.16 6.59
CA GLU A 6 -11.92 -0.49 5.40
C GLU A 6 -11.26 0.85 5.73
N ASP A 7 -11.87 1.63 6.63
CA ASP A 7 -11.26 2.87 7.13
C ASP A 7 -9.94 2.63 7.88
N ILE A 8 -9.87 1.57 8.71
CA ILE A 8 -8.63 1.20 9.41
C ILE A 8 -7.56 0.79 8.40
N GLN A 9 -7.88 -0.07 7.43
CA GLN A 9 -6.92 -0.50 6.41
C GLN A 9 -6.41 0.67 5.56
N HIS A 10 -7.30 1.59 5.20
CA HIS A 10 -6.93 2.81 4.49
C HIS A 10 -5.97 3.67 5.31
N LYS A 11 -6.23 3.88 6.60
CA LYS A 11 -5.33 4.61 7.49
C LYS A 11 -3.98 3.92 7.67
N VAL A 12 -3.97 2.60 7.79
CA VAL A 12 -2.73 1.80 7.87
C VAL A 12 -1.89 2.01 6.62
N LEU A 13 -2.50 1.91 5.43
CA LEU A 13 -1.81 2.14 4.17
C LEU A 13 -1.23 3.55 4.07
N LEU A 14 -2.01 4.59 4.43
CA LEU A 14 -1.51 5.97 4.42
C LEU A 14 -0.34 6.18 5.39
N SER A 15 -0.41 5.60 6.59
CA SER A 15 0.69 5.66 7.56
C SER A 15 1.94 4.96 7.04
N SER A 16 1.80 3.79 6.41
CA SER A 16 2.91 3.07 5.79
C SER A 16 3.59 3.86 4.68
N ILE A 17 2.79 4.57 3.88
CA ILE A 17 3.29 5.44 2.82
C ILE A 17 4.04 6.63 3.42
N GLY A 18 3.48 7.30 4.43
CA GLY A 18 4.13 8.42 5.10
C GLY A 18 5.48 8.03 5.72
N LEU A 19 5.56 6.87 6.38
CA LEU A 19 6.81 6.35 6.93
C LEU A 19 7.85 6.09 5.84
N ALA A 20 7.45 5.42 4.76
CA ALA A 20 8.35 5.15 3.65
C ALA A 20 8.87 6.44 3.01
N PHE A 21 8.05 7.49 2.91
CA PHE A 21 8.48 8.76 2.35
C PHE A 21 9.54 9.44 3.22
N ILE A 22 9.37 9.40 4.54
CA ILE A 22 10.37 9.91 5.49
C ILE A 22 11.70 9.15 5.35
N GLU A 23 11.65 7.81 5.28
CA GLU A 23 12.86 6.97 5.13
C GLU A 23 13.66 7.27 3.86
N HIS A 24 12.95 7.53 2.76
CA HIS A 24 13.55 7.77 1.44
C HIS A 24 13.73 9.26 1.12
N ASN A 25 13.51 10.16 2.10
CA ASN A 25 13.56 11.62 1.93
C ASN A 25 12.73 12.14 0.75
N ILE A 26 11.55 11.55 0.55
CA ILE A 26 10.63 11.94 -0.51
C ILE A 26 9.76 13.09 -0.01
N ASP A 27 9.68 14.15 -0.81
CA ASP A 27 8.79 15.26 -0.54
C ASP A 27 7.33 14.86 -0.75
N TYR A 28 6.61 14.73 0.37
CA TYR A 28 5.20 14.37 0.44
C TYR A 28 4.31 15.41 -0.26
N GLU A 29 4.71 16.69 -0.33
CA GLU A 29 3.90 17.75 -0.93
C GLU A 29 3.68 17.54 -2.44
N HIS A 30 4.63 16.89 -3.12
CA HIS A 30 4.52 16.55 -4.54
C HIS A 30 3.64 15.33 -4.80
N ALA A 31 3.37 14.52 -3.78
CA ALA A 31 2.56 13.30 -3.88
C ALA A 31 1.06 13.53 -3.70
N ILE A 32 0.65 14.75 -3.33
CA ILE A 32 -0.71 15.08 -2.92
C ILE A 32 -1.33 16.07 -3.90
N ASP A 33 -2.58 15.84 -4.28
CA ASP A 33 -3.32 16.82 -5.08
C ASP A 33 -3.96 17.93 -4.23
N LYS A 34 -4.51 18.96 -4.89
CA LYS A 34 -5.16 20.10 -4.22
C LYS A 34 -6.33 19.73 -3.29
N ASN A 35 -6.82 18.49 -3.35
CA ASN A 35 -7.90 17.97 -2.52
C ASN A 35 -7.37 17.04 -1.42
N ASN A 36 -6.06 17.05 -1.15
CA ASN A 36 -5.38 16.16 -0.22
C ASN A 36 -5.45 14.66 -0.59
N ASN A 37 -5.68 14.33 -1.85
CA ASN A 37 -5.63 12.93 -2.29
C ASN A 37 -4.20 12.55 -2.68
N LEU A 38 -3.74 11.43 -2.14
CA LEU A 38 -2.45 10.85 -2.50
C LEU A 38 -2.49 10.31 -3.95
N LYS A 39 -1.64 10.86 -4.82
CA LYS A 39 -1.39 10.39 -6.19
C LYS A 39 -0.10 9.60 -6.26
N LEU A 40 -0.07 8.45 -5.57
CA LEU A 40 1.11 7.61 -5.47
C LEU A 40 1.67 7.23 -6.85
N ASN A 41 0.81 6.92 -7.83
CA ASN A 41 1.26 6.56 -9.19
C ASN A 41 2.06 7.68 -9.87
N VAL A 42 1.63 8.94 -9.73
CA VAL A 42 2.31 10.09 -10.35
C VAL A 42 3.69 10.31 -9.73
N LEU A 43 3.79 10.15 -8.41
CA LEU A 43 5.07 10.21 -7.72
C LEU A 43 5.99 9.05 -8.15
N LEU A 44 5.48 7.81 -8.16
CA LEU A 44 6.25 6.63 -8.55
C LEU A 44 6.80 6.76 -9.99
N ASP A 45 6.01 7.32 -10.92
CA ASP A 45 6.43 7.55 -12.31
C ASP A 45 7.56 8.60 -12.43
N SER A 46 7.73 9.47 -11.42
CA SER A 46 8.78 10.49 -11.39
C SER A 46 10.10 10.04 -10.75
N LEU A 47 10.08 8.90 -10.04
CA LEU A 47 11.25 8.35 -9.35
C LEU A 47 12.05 7.45 -10.28
N ASP A 48 13.37 7.39 -10.07
CA ASP A 48 14.18 6.39 -10.77
C ASP A 48 13.76 4.97 -10.34
N PRO A 49 13.98 3.95 -11.20
CA PRO A 49 13.48 2.59 -10.95
C PRO A 49 13.97 1.96 -9.65
N VAL A 50 15.18 2.29 -9.19
CA VAL A 50 15.75 1.71 -7.96
C VAL A 50 15.10 2.34 -6.73
N THR A 51 14.98 3.67 -6.71
CA THR A 51 14.29 4.38 -5.63
C THR A 51 12.81 4.00 -5.58
N ASN A 52 12.16 3.87 -6.73
CA ASN A 52 10.77 3.40 -6.82
C ASN A 52 10.61 2.00 -6.21
N LEU A 53 11.45 1.04 -6.59
CA LEU A 53 11.41 -0.32 -6.04
C LEU A 53 11.66 -0.33 -4.53
N ASN A 54 12.65 0.43 -4.05
CA ASN A 54 12.96 0.55 -2.63
C ASN A 54 11.80 1.17 -1.84
N LEU A 55 11.15 2.18 -2.40
CA LEU A 55 10.00 2.84 -1.80
C LEU A 55 8.82 1.87 -1.68
N ILE A 56 8.48 1.15 -2.76
CA ILE A 56 7.41 0.14 -2.76
C ILE A 56 7.69 -0.93 -1.70
N ASN A 57 8.93 -1.39 -1.59
CA ASN A 57 9.33 -2.38 -0.60
C ASN A 57 9.17 -1.84 0.84
N SER A 58 9.58 -0.60 1.10
CA SER A 58 9.35 0.05 2.41
C SER A 58 7.85 0.18 2.72
N ILE A 59 7.03 0.63 1.76
CA ILE A 59 5.57 0.73 1.94
C ILE A 59 4.99 -0.64 2.31
N TYR A 60 5.37 -1.68 1.56
CA TYR A 60 4.89 -3.04 1.79
C TYR A 60 5.31 -3.59 3.16
N LEU A 61 6.57 -3.33 3.57
CA LEU A 61 7.09 -3.75 4.86
C LEU A 61 6.31 -3.11 6.01
N HIS A 62 6.15 -1.78 5.99
CA HIS A 62 5.41 -1.05 7.03
C HIS A 62 3.95 -1.47 7.08
N TYR A 63 3.31 -1.65 5.93
CA TYR A 63 1.92 -2.11 5.85
C TYR A 63 1.76 -3.51 6.44
N THR A 64 2.69 -4.41 6.12
CA THR A 64 2.69 -5.79 6.64
C THR A 64 2.88 -5.79 8.15
N ASN A 65 3.78 -4.98 8.68
CA ASN A 65 4.02 -4.86 10.12
C ASN A 65 2.76 -4.39 10.86
N PHE A 66 2.17 -3.27 10.44
CA PHE A 66 0.93 -2.78 11.04
C PHE A 66 -0.22 -3.78 10.90
N SER A 67 -0.36 -4.40 9.73
CA SER A 67 -1.40 -5.40 9.51
C SER A 67 -1.23 -6.61 10.41
N ASN A 68 0.01 -7.04 10.68
CA ASN A 68 0.30 -8.14 11.60
C ASN A 68 -0.03 -7.79 13.05
N GLU A 69 0.26 -6.57 13.49
CA GLU A 69 -0.14 -6.09 14.82
C GLU A 69 -1.66 -6.02 14.96
N LEU A 70 -2.35 -5.52 13.92
CA LEU A 70 -3.80 -5.40 13.92
C LEU A 70 -4.53 -6.75 13.78
N LYS A 71 -3.92 -7.77 13.16
CA LYS A 71 -4.51 -9.11 13.04
C LYS A 71 -4.95 -9.67 14.39
N CYS A 72 -4.19 -9.39 15.45
CA CYS A 72 -4.49 -9.79 16.83
C CYS A 72 -5.81 -9.21 17.36
N LEU A 73 -6.23 -8.05 16.85
CA LEU A 73 -7.43 -7.34 17.27
C LEU A 73 -8.69 -7.83 16.52
N PHE A 74 -8.51 -8.62 15.46
CA PHE A 74 -9.61 -9.11 14.63
C PHE A 74 -10.02 -10.54 15.00
N SER A 75 -11.31 -10.83 14.88
CA SER A 75 -11.81 -12.20 15.01
C SER A 75 -11.28 -13.09 13.87
N LYS A 76 -11.14 -14.40 14.12
CA LYS A 76 -10.66 -15.37 13.10
C LYS A 76 -11.42 -15.29 11.76
N PRO A 77 -12.77 -15.11 11.74
CA PRO A 77 -13.50 -14.92 10.47
C PRO A 77 -13.05 -13.68 9.70
N MET A 78 -12.79 -12.56 10.37
CA MET A 78 -12.28 -11.34 9.73
C MET A 78 -10.87 -11.55 9.19
N GLN A 79 -9.97 -12.17 9.95
CA GLN A 79 -8.61 -12.48 9.46
C GLN A 79 -8.64 -13.31 8.17
N LYS A 80 -9.56 -14.28 8.07
CA LYS A 80 -9.76 -15.08 6.85
C LYS A 80 -10.21 -14.23 5.67
N GLN A 81 -11.16 -13.30 5.88
CA GLN A 81 -11.62 -12.39 4.83
C GLN A 81 -10.49 -11.46 4.34
N ILE A 82 -9.65 -10.96 5.25
CA ILE A 82 -8.48 -10.13 4.92
C ILE A 82 -7.55 -10.89 3.99
N ARG A 83 -7.16 -12.10 4.38
CA ARG A 83 -6.25 -12.94 3.59
C ARG A 83 -6.81 -13.21 2.18
N ILE A 84 -8.11 -13.43 2.06
CA ILE A 84 -8.77 -13.63 0.76
C ILE A 84 -8.69 -12.36 -0.10
N LYS A 85 -8.98 -11.19 0.47
CA LYS A 85 -8.89 -9.89 -0.23
C LYS A 85 -7.44 -9.62 -0.70
N GLU A 86 -6.45 -9.82 0.17
CA GLU A 86 -5.02 -9.65 -0.15
C GLU A 86 -4.57 -10.59 -1.28
N GLN A 87 -4.93 -11.88 -1.20
CA GLN A 87 -4.61 -12.85 -2.24
C GLN A 87 -5.22 -12.49 -3.59
N LYS A 88 -6.48 -12.04 -3.59
CA LYS A 88 -7.15 -11.59 -4.82
C LYS A 88 -6.43 -10.39 -5.43
N LEU A 89 -6.13 -9.38 -4.62
CA LEU A 89 -5.43 -8.17 -5.07
C LEU A 89 -4.05 -8.52 -5.66
N TYR A 90 -3.29 -9.40 -4.98
CA TYR A 90 -2.00 -9.86 -5.48
C TYR A 90 -2.12 -10.56 -6.84
N LEU A 91 -3.10 -11.46 -7.01
CA LEU A 91 -3.33 -12.15 -8.28
C LEU A 91 -3.73 -11.18 -9.40
N ASP A 92 -4.56 -10.18 -9.10
CA ASP A 92 -4.98 -9.17 -10.06
C ASP A 92 -3.79 -8.31 -10.51
N LEU A 93 -2.93 -7.90 -9.58
CA LEU A 93 -1.68 -7.18 -9.88
C LEU A 93 -0.70 -8.04 -10.68
N ALA A 94 -0.49 -9.30 -10.29
CA ALA A 94 0.40 -10.22 -11.00
C ALA A 94 -0.04 -10.42 -12.45
N LYS A 95 -1.35 -10.60 -12.70
CA LYS A 95 -1.90 -10.66 -14.06
C LYS A 95 -1.66 -9.36 -14.84
N HIS A 96 -1.86 -8.21 -14.20
CA HIS A 96 -1.59 -6.91 -14.84
C HIS A 96 -0.10 -6.77 -15.23
N PHE A 97 0.82 -7.18 -14.35
CA PHE A 97 2.26 -7.20 -14.66
C PHE A 97 2.59 -8.19 -15.79
N GLU A 98 2.04 -9.39 -15.79
CA GLU A 98 2.22 -10.35 -16.90
C GLU A 98 1.76 -9.77 -18.24
N THR A 99 0.66 -9.00 -18.26
CA THR A 99 0.19 -8.36 -19.51
C THR A 99 1.11 -7.23 -19.98
N LYS A 100 1.84 -6.56 -19.09
CA LYS A 100 2.82 -5.52 -19.45
C LYS A 100 4.16 -6.10 -19.93
N ILE A 101 4.60 -7.25 -19.43
CA ILE A 101 5.89 -7.87 -19.80
C ILE A 101 5.84 -8.59 -21.15
N LYS A 102 4.64 -8.99 -21.60
CA LYS A 102 4.45 -9.66 -22.90
C LYS A 102 4.39 -8.70 -24.10
N HIS A 103 4.49 -7.39 -23.88
CA HIS A 103 4.58 -6.34 -24.90
C HIS A 103 5.93 -5.63 -24.84
#